data_AF-H3BEG6-F1
#
_entry.id   AF-H3BEG6-F1
#
_cell.length_a   1.000
_cell.length_b   1.000
_cell.length_c   1.000
_cell.angle_alpha   90.00
_cell.angle_beta   90.00
_cell.angle_gamma   90.00
#
_symmetry.space_group_name_H-M   'P 1'
#
loop_
_entity.id
_entity.type
_entity.pdbx_description
1 polymer ?
#
loop_
_entity_poly.entity_id
_entity_poly.type
_entity_poly.pdbx_seq_one_letter_code
_entity_poly.pdbx_strand_id
1 'polypeptide(L)'
;SAEQRDRMMDNIEKVIMTRLYKTVFCPDSSDDEQKDLVMQRRIRALHWVTSEMLRVPIDEERLQIKDNILSAVTAIIELDSKRAPQDKLACISKCSKHIFTAIQASAQKPATADDFLSCLIYVVLKANPPRLQSNIQYIIRFCHPNRLMMGEAGYCFTNLCCTVTFIEKLNAESLNLTYEEFDQYMQGKKGRARRIP
;
A
#
# COMPACT_ATOMS: atom_id res chain seq x y z
N SER A 1 -20.26 28.54 -3.89
CA SER A 1 -20.90 27.23 -3.63
C SER A 1 -20.04 26.40 -2.67
N ALA A 2 -20.56 25.29 -2.13
CA ALA A 2 -19.79 24.37 -1.29
C ALA A 2 -18.53 23.85 -2.02
N GLU A 3 -18.67 23.46 -3.29
CA GLU A 3 -17.54 23.02 -4.13
C GLU A 3 -16.42 24.05 -4.31
N GLN A 4 -16.74 25.35 -4.30
CA GLN A 4 -15.72 26.40 -4.37
C GLN A 4 -14.94 26.49 -3.06
N ARG A 5 -15.60 26.26 -1.92
CA ARG A 5 -14.94 26.22 -0.61
C ARG A 5 -14.02 25.01 -0.52
N ASP A 6 -14.48 23.84 -0.95
CA ASP A 6 -13.65 22.62 -0.93
C ASP A 6 -12.40 22.78 -1.81
N ARG A 7 -12.56 23.31 -3.03
CA ARG A 7 -11.42 23.62 -3.91
C ARG A 7 -10.45 24.63 -3.29
N MET A 8 -10.97 25.63 -2.58
CA MET A 8 -10.13 26.61 -1.90
C MET A 8 -9.36 25.98 -0.74
N MET A 9 -10.01 25.13 0.06
CA MET A 9 -9.37 24.39 1.14
C MET A 9 -8.27 23.45 0.63
N ASP A 10 -8.50 22.74 -0.47
CA ASP A 10 -7.51 21.87 -1.12
C ASP A 10 -6.27 22.67 -1.58
N ASN A 11 -6.49 23.85 -2.16
CA ASN A 11 -5.40 24.73 -2.57
C ASN A 11 -4.60 25.25 -1.36
N ILE A 12 -5.28 25.65 -0.29
CA ILE A 12 -4.65 26.09 0.96
C ILE A 12 -3.80 24.96 1.56
N GLU A 13 -4.35 23.75 1.67
CA GLU A 13 -3.62 22.56 2.13
C GLU A 13 -2.37 22.35 1.27
N LYS A 14 -2.51 22.40 -0.07
CA LYS A 14 -1.39 22.24 -0.99
C LYS A 14 -0.25 23.19 -0.69
N VAL A 15 -0.57 24.48 -0.58
CA VAL A 15 0.44 25.54 -0.40
C VAL A 15 1.12 25.40 0.97
N ILE A 16 0.33 25.26 2.03
CA ILE A 16 0.85 25.14 3.40
C ILE A 16 1.74 23.91 3.51
N MET A 17 1.21 22.75 3.12
CA MET A 17 1.91 21.48 3.31
C MET A 17 3.13 21.34 2.40
N THR A 18 3.12 21.94 1.21
CA THR A 18 4.33 21.97 0.37
C THR A 18 5.46 22.77 0.99
N ARG A 19 5.13 23.87 1.69
CA ARG A 19 6.13 24.71 2.39
C ARG A 19 6.63 24.07 3.67
N LEU A 20 5.72 23.49 4.47
CA LEU A 20 6.06 22.88 5.76
C LEU A 20 6.64 21.47 5.64
N TYR A 21 6.54 20.81 4.47
CA TYR A 21 6.93 19.40 4.27
C TYR A 21 8.29 19.06 4.88
N LYS A 22 9.32 19.90 4.64
CA LYS A 22 10.69 19.66 5.14
C LYS A 22 10.82 19.66 6.66
N THR A 23 9.89 20.32 7.35
CA THR A 23 9.90 20.45 8.82
C THR A 23 9.02 19.40 9.47
N VAL A 24 7.89 19.04 8.84
CA VAL A 24 6.85 18.21 9.47
C VAL A 24 6.83 16.75 9.00
N PHE A 25 7.50 16.42 7.90
CA PHE A 25 7.58 15.05 7.41
C PHE A 25 8.77 14.33 8.05
N CYS A 26 8.50 13.22 8.76
CA CYS A 26 9.51 12.44 9.48
C CYS A 26 10.40 13.32 10.40
N PRO A 27 9.80 14.08 11.35
CA PRO A 27 10.58 14.95 12.23
C PRO A 27 11.44 14.14 13.19
N ASP A 28 12.63 14.64 13.53
CA ASP A 28 13.57 13.97 14.46
C ASP A 28 13.00 13.74 15.87
N SER A 29 11.92 14.44 16.21
CA SER A 29 11.21 14.30 17.49
C SER A 29 10.22 13.13 17.52
N SER A 30 9.94 12.46 16.39
CA SER A 30 9.04 11.31 16.31
C SER A 30 9.80 9.99 16.11
N ASP A 31 9.09 8.87 16.23
CA ASP A 31 9.62 7.54 15.94
C ASP A 31 9.36 7.09 14.49
N ASP A 32 9.01 8.02 13.59
CA ASP A 32 8.59 7.70 12.23
C ASP A 32 9.72 7.03 11.42
N GLU A 33 10.96 7.53 11.54
CA GLU A 33 12.13 6.94 10.86
C GLU A 33 12.39 5.50 11.34
N GLN A 34 12.29 5.27 12.65
CA GLN A 34 12.47 3.93 13.22
C GLN A 34 11.41 2.97 12.69
N LYS A 35 10.14 3.40 12.63
CA LYS A 35 9.03 2.62 12.09
C LYS A 35 9.22 2.34 10.60
N ASP A 36 9.71 3.31 9.83
CA ASP A 36 10.04 3.13 8.41
C ASP A 36 11.10 2.04 8.22
N LEU A 37 12.19 2.09 9.00
CA LEU A 37 13.26 1.10 8.92
C LEU A 37 12.79 -0.30 9.31
N VAL A 38 11.96 -0.42 10.36
CA VAL A 38 11.36 -1.70 10.77
C VAL A 38 10.46 -2.26 9.66
N MET A 39 9.56 -1.43 9.11
CA MET A 39 8.66 -1.81 8.04
C MET A 39 9.41 -2.23 6.77
N GLN A 40 10.40 -1.45 6.35
CA GLN A 40 11.17 -1.74 5.15
C GLN A 40 11.93 -3.07 5.28
N ARG A 41 12.56 -3.33 6.43
CA ARG A 41 13.21 -4.62 6.72
C ARG A 41 12.21 -5.77 6.74
N ARG A 42 11.03 -5.54 7.33
CA ARG A 42 9.96 -6.52 7.39
C ARG A 42 9.47 -6.93 6.01
N ILE A 43 9.12 -5.97 5.15
CA ILE A 43 8.71 -6.24 3.77
C ILE A 43 9.82 -6.97 3.01
N ARG A 44 11.08 -6.54 3.18
CA ARG A 44 12.23 -7.20 2.54
C ARG A 44 12.38 -8.65 2.97
N ALA A 45 12.17 -8.98 4.23
CA ALA A 45 12.23 -10.35 4.73
C ALA A 45 11.10 -11.25 4.18
N LEU A 46 10.00 -10.65 3.71
CA LEU A 46 8.84 -11.33 3.14
C LEU A 46 8.86 -11.39 1.59
N HIS A 47 10.02 -11.14 0.96
CA HIS A 47 10.14 -11.11 -0.51
C HIS A 47 9.79 -12.44 -1.21
N TRP A 48 9.73 -13.54 -0.44
CA TRP A 48 9.43 -14.90 -0.90
C TRP A 48 7.93 -15.18 -0.99
N VAL A 49 7.08 -14.35 -0.38
CA VAL A 49 5.62 -14.51 -0.41
C VAL A 49 5.09 -14.39 -1.84
N THR A 50 4.24 -15.33 -2.26
CA THR A 50 3.63 -15.36 -3.59
C THR A 50 2.18 -14.90 -3.56
N SER A 51 1.63 -14.59 -4.74
CA SER A 51 0.21 -14.28 -4.91
C SER A 51 -0.69 -15.46 -4.53
N GLU A 52 -0.24 -16.71 -4.76
CA GLU A 52 -1.02 -17.89 -4.37
C GLU A 52 -1.17 -18.03 -2.84
N MET A 53 -0.10 -17.77 -2.07
CA MET A 53 -0.12 -17.82 -0.60
C MET A 53 -1.12 -16.83 0.00
N LEU A 54 -1.25 -15.65 -0.62
CA LEU A 54 -2.20 -14.61 -0.25
C LEU A 54 -3.59 -14.80 -0.88
N ARG A 55 -3.77 -15.86 -1.69
CA ARG A 55 -4.99 -16.16 -2.44
C ARG A 55 -5.45 -15.00 -3.33
N VAL A 56 -4.50 -14.29 -3.92
CA VAL A 56 -4.81 -13.14 -4.78
C VAL A 56 -5.47 -13.66 -6.07
N PRO A 57 -6.65 -13.15 -6.48
CA PRO A 57 -7.39 -13.63 -7.64
C PRO A 57 -6.84 -13.07 -8.97
N ILE A 58 -5.52 -13.07 -9.15
CA ILE A 58 -4.85 -12.55 -10.35
C ILE A 58 -4.06 -13.63 -11.07
N ASP A 59 -4.18 -13.65 -12.40
CA ASP A 59 -3.36 -14.47 -13.28
C ASP A 59 -2.17 -13.64 -13.80
N GLU A 60 -1.02 -13.75 -13.14
CA GLU A 60 0.20 -13.01 -13.48
C GLU A 60 0.80 -13.38 -14.86
N GLU A 61 0.33 -14.45 -15.50
CA GLU A 61 0.81 -14.84 -16.82
C GLU A 61 0.27 -13.93 -17.93
N ARG A 62 -0.87 -13.29 -17.69
CA ARG A 62 -1.46 -12.33 -18.64
C ARG A 62 -0.71 -11.01 -18.56
N LEU A 63 -0.14 -10.60 -19.70
CA LEU A 63 0.63 -9.36 -19.82
C LEU A 63 -0.14 -8.14 -19.31
N GLN A 64 -1.42 -8.02 -19.65
CA GLN A 64 -2.30 -6.93 -19.19
C GLN A 64 -2.43 -6.86 -17.66
N ILE A 65 -2.53 -8.00 -16.98
CA ILE A 65 -2.61 -8.04 -15.51
C ILE A 65 -1.28 -7.61 -14.91
N LYS A 66 -0.18 -8.15 -15.44
CA LYS A 66 1.18 -7.79 -15.03
C LYS A 66 1.46 -6.30 -15.15
N ASP A 67 1.05 -5.67 -16.25
CA ASP A 67 1.22 -4.23 -16.49
C ASP A 67 0.40 -3.38 -15.50
N ASN A 68 -0.81 -3.82 -15.17
CA ASN A 68 -1.62 -3.15 -14.14
C ASN A 68 -0.99 -3.27 -12.75
N ILE A 69 -0.49 -4.46 -12.38
CA ILE A 69 0.23 -4.64 -11.10
C ILE A 69 1.49 -3.78 -11.06
N LEU A 70 2.26 -3.70 -12.14
CA LEU A 70 3.43 -2.83 -12.23
C LEU A 70 3.06 -1.34 -12.10
N SER A 71 1.94 -0.94 -12.70
CA SER A 71 1.41 0.42 -12.58
C SER A 71 0.96 0.73 -11.14
N ALA A 72 0.35 -0.24 -10.45
CA ALA A 72 0.00 -0.12 -9.04
C ALA A 72 1.24 0.01 -8.14
N VAL A 73 2.26 -0.83 -8.37
CA VAL A 73 3.57 -0.76 -7.71
C VAL A 73 4.21 0.62 -7.90
N THR A 74 4.21 1.13 -9.13
CA THR A 74 4.76 2.45 -9.44
C THR A 74 4.00 3.55 -8.70
N ALA A 75 2.67 3.52 -8.73
CA ALA A 75 1.83 4.51 -8.07
C ALA A 75 2.06 4.56 -6.55
N ILE A 76 2.23 3.42 -5.88
CA ILE A 76 2.49 3.41 -4.44
C ILE A 76 3.91 3.84 -4.09
N ILE A 77 4.91 3.59 -4.95
CA ILE A 77 6.27 4.11 -4.79
C ILE A 77 6.30 5.63 -4.96
N GLU A 78 5.55 6.17 -5.93
CA GLU A 78 5.46 7.61 -6.20
C GLU A 78 4.90 8.41 -5.02
N LEU A 79 4.25 7.75 -4.06
CA LEU A 79 3.68 8.39 -2.88
C LEU A 79 4.72 9.25 -2.14
N ASP A 80 5.94 8.75 -2.02
CA ASP A 80 7.02 9.43 -1.32
C ASP A 80 7.53 10.68 -2.06
N SER A 81 7.31 10.76 -3.38
CA SER A 81 7.68 11.92 -4.19
C SER A 81 6.76 13.13 -4.01
N LYS A 82 5.55 12.92 -3.45
CA LYS A 82 4.54 13.98 -3.29
C LYS A 82 4.72 14.71 -1.97
N ARG A 83 4.41 16.01 -1.94
CA ARG A 83 4.50 16.82 -0.72
C ARG A 83 3.15 17.11 -0.08
N ALA A 84 2.13 17.40 -0.89
CA ALA A 84 0.80 17.65 -0.37
C ALA A 84 0.09 16.32 0.00
N PRO A 85 -0.62 16.25 1.14
CA PRO A 85 -1.36 15.05 1.55
C PRO A 85 -2.35 14.57 0.49
N GLN A 86 -3.11 15.47 -0.13
CA GLN A 86 -4.01 15.14 -1.24
C GLN A 86 -3.32 14.51 -2.47
N ASP A 87 -2.09 14.94 -2.80
CA ASP A 87 -1.33 14.35 -3.91
C ASP A 87 -0.83 12.94 -3.54
N LYS A 88 -0.49 12.70 -2.26
CA LYS A 88 -0.18 11.35 -1.74
C LYS A 88 -1.41 10.44 -1.78
N LEU A 89 -2.58 10.93 -1.36
CA LEU A 89 -3.84 10.19 -1.47
C LEU A 89 -4.19 9.85 -2.93
N ALA A 90 -3.92 10.76 -3.87
CA ALA A 90 -4.12 10.48 -5.29
C ALA A 90 -3.23 9.32 -5.79
N CYS A 91 -1.99 9.19 -5.29
CA CYS A 91 -1.13 8.03 -5.56
C CYS A 91 -1.75 6.72 -5.03
N ILE A 92 -2.32 6.75 -3.81
CA ILE A 92 -2.99 5.59 -3.22
C ILE A 92 -4.23 5.21 -4.04
N SER A 93 -5.09 6.17 -4.38
CA SER A 93 -6.26 5.92 -5.22
C SER A 93 -5.87 5.40 -6.61
N LYS A 94 -4.80 5.92 -7.22
CA LYS A 94 -4.28 5.42 -8.50
C LYS A 94 -3.80 3.97 -8.37
N CYS A 95 -3.08 3.63 -7.30
CA CYS A 95 -2.69 2.25 -6.99
C CYS A 95 -3.93 1.34 -6.90
N SER A 96 -4.93 1.74 -6.12
CA SER A 96 -6.17 0.96 -5.97
C SER A 96 -6.91 0.77 -7.29
N LYS A 97 -6.98 1.79 -8.15
CA LYS A 97 -7.62 1.68 -9.46
C LYS A 97 -6.94 0.65 -10.34
N HIS A 98 -5.61 0.65 -10.40
CA HIS A 98 -4.86 -0.37 -11.14
C HIS A 98 -5.09 -1.78 -10.58
N ILE A 99 -5.18 -1.92 -9.25
CA ILE A 99 -5.53 -3.20 -8.62
C ILE A 99 -6.94 -3.65 -9.03
N PHE A 100 -7.94 -2.77 -8.95
CA PHE A 100 -9.31 -3.11 -9.37
C PHE A 100 -9.37 -3.51 -10.85
N THR A 101 -8.66 -2.79 -11.73
CA THR A 101 -8.56 -3.15 -13.15
C THR A 101 -7.90 -4.51 -13.34
N ALA A 102 -6.84 -4.83 -12.60
CA ALA A 102 -6.19 -6.14 -12.65
C ALA A 102 -7.13 -7.28 -12.21
N ILE A 103 -7.86 -7.09 -11.11
CA ILE A 103 -8.81 -8.10 -10.60
C ILE A 103 -9.97 -8.28 -11.59
N GLN A 104 -10.55 -7.21 -12.11
CA GLN A 104 -11.65 -7.29 -13.10
C GLN A 104 -11.22 -7.96 -14.41
N ALA A 105 -9.97 -7.76 -14.85
CA ALA A 105 -9.43 -8.42 -16.04
C ALA A 105 -9.12 -9.92 -15.81
N SER A 106 -8.90 -10.31 -14.56
CA SER A 106 -8.61 -11.70 -14.17
C SER A 106 -9.89 -12.49 -13.90
N ALA A 107 -10.79 -11.91 -13.10
CA ALA A 107 -11.98 -12.55 -12.58
C ALA A 107 -13.22 -12.10 -13.37
N GLN A 108 -14.02 -13.05 -13.86
CA GLN A 108 -15.33 -12.75 -14.48
C GLN A 108 -16.40 -12.32 -13.46
N LYS A 109 -16.00 -11.95 -12.24
CA LYS A 109 -16.88 -11.53 -11.14
C LYS A 109 -16.44 -10.17 -10.59
N PRO A 110 -17.35 -9.39 -9.98
CA PRO A 110 -16.98 -8.17 -9.28
C PRO A 110 -15.94 -8.45 -8.20
N ALA A 111 -14.95 -7.56 -8.08
CA ALA A 111 -13.94 -7.64 -7.04
C ALA A 111 -14.59 -7.44 -5.66
N THR A 112 -14.32 -8.35 -4.73
CA THR A 112 -14.72 -8.19 -3.33
C THR A 112 -13.70 -7.33 -2.56
N ALA A 113 -14.06 -6.92 -1.34
CA ALA A 113 -13.12 -6.20 -0.46
C ALA A 113 -11.90 -7.07 -0.10
N ASP A 114 -12.09 -8.38 0.08
CA ASP A 114 -11.00 -9.32 0.40
C ASP A 114 -10.08 -9.57 -0.81
N ASP A 115 -10.66 -9.67 -2.02
CA ASP A 115 -9.90 -9.74 -3.27
C ASP A 115 -9.02 -8.49 -3.46
N PHE A 116 -9.58 -7.32 -3.16
CA PHE A 116 -8.85 -6.05 -3.20
C PHE A 116 -7.74 -5.99 -2.15
N LEU A 117 -8.04 -6.31 -0.89
CA LEU A 117 -7.09 -6.22 0.21
C LEU A 117 -5.91 -7.19 0.04
N SER A 118 -6.17 -8.44 -0.35
CA SER A 118 -5.11 -9.43 -0.64
C SER A 118 -4.19 -8.98 -1.77
N CYS A 119 -4.75 -8.40 -2.84
CA CYS A 119 -3.97 -7.83 -3.95
C CYS A 119 -3.18 -6.58 -3.51
N LEU A 120 -3.75 -5.72 -2.67
CA LEU A 120 -3.05 -4.56 -2.13
C LEU A 120 -1.87 -4.97 -1.24
N ILE A 121 -2.04 -5.97 -0.38
CA ILE A 121 -0.95 -6.56 0.42
C ILE A 121 0.16 -7.04 -0.51
N TYR A 122 -0.19 -7.77 -1.57
CA TYR A 122 0.78 -8.27 -2.55
C TYR A 122 1.53 -7.13 -3.26
N VAL A 123 0.83 -6.10 -3.70
CA VAL A 123 1.43 -4.92 -4.34
C VAL A 123 2.39 -4.21 -3.40
N VAL A 124 2.02 -4.00 -2.13
CA VAL A 124 2.90 -3.36 -1.14
C VAL A 124 4.13 -4.21 -0.84
N LEU A 125 3.99 -5.54 -0.74
CA LEU A 125 5.13 -6.45 -0.57
C LEU A 125 6.10 -6.39 -1.76
N LYS A 126 5.58 -6.31 -2.99
CA LYS A 126 6.40 -6.17 -4.21
C LYS A 126 7.06 -4.80 -4.32
N ALA A 127 6.34 -3.74 -3.96
CA ALA A 127 6.79 -2.37 -4.11
C ALA A 127 7.86 -1.99 -3.07
N ASN A 128 7.72 -2.48 -1.84
CA ASN A 128 8.47 -2.03 -0.66
C ASN A 128 8.61 -0.48 -0.62
N PRO A 129 7.50 0.27 -0.52
CA PRO A 129 7.50 1.72 -0.70
C PRO A 129 8.43 2.41 0.30
N PRO A 130 9.23 3.39 -0.14
CA PRO A 130 10.11 4.13 0.76
C PRO A 130 9.30 4.95 1.76
N ARG A 131 9.79 5.00 3.00
CA ARG A 131 9.23 5.81 4.10
C ARG A 131 7.72 5.61 4.30
N LEU A 132 7.24 4.38 4.17
CA LEU A 132 5.82 4.04 4.15
C LEU A 132 5.08 4.48 5.43
N GLN A 133 5.68 4.29 6.61
CA GLN A 133 5.09 4.67 7.89
C GLN A 133 5.05 6.19 8.05
N SER A 134 6.15 6.89 7.74
CA SER A 134 6.16 8.37 7.73
C SER A 134 5.09 8.94 6.82
N ASN A 135 4.91 8.33 5.65
CA ASN A 135 3.92 8.75 4.67
C ASN A 135 2.48 8.56 5.16
N ILE A 136 2.17 7.43 5.78
CA ILE A 136 0.85 7.18 6.39
C ILE A 136 0.59 8.18 7.53
N GLN A 137 1.55 8.33 8.44
CA GLN A 137 1.44 9.26 9.56
C GLN A 137 1.29 10.71 9.11
N TYR A 138 2.00 11.10 8.06
CA TYR A 138 1.87 12.43 7.47
C TYR A 138 0.46 12.68 6.93
N ILE A 139 -0.15 11.72 6.24
CA ILE A 139 -1.54 11.83 5.77
C ILE A 139 -2.50 11.92 6.95
N ILE A 140 -2.34 11.09 7.99
CA ILE A 140 -3.18 11.11 9.20
C ILE A 140 -3.14 12.48 9.89
N ARG A 141 -1.94 13.06 10.02
CA ARG A 141 -1.71 14.30 10.77
C ARG A 141 -2.16 15.56 10.02
N PHE A 142 -2.02 15.58 8.69
CA PHE A 142 -2.11 16.82 7.92
C PHE A 142 -3.14 16.83 6.79
N CYS A 143 -3.74 15.70 6.45
CA CYS A 143 -4.81 15.69 5.46
C CYS A 143 -6.12 16.18 6.06
N HIS A 144 -6.87 16.95 5.28
CA HIS A 144 -8.19 17.40 5.67
C HIS A 144 -9.12 16.23 6.06
N PRO A 145 -9.69 16.22 7.28
CA PRO A 145 -10.46 15.07 7.80
C PRO A 145 -11.62 14.62 6.91
N ASN A 146 -12.35 15.56 6.28
CA ASN A 146 -13.47 15.20 5.41
C ASN A 146 -13.04 14.31 4.23
N ARG A 147 -11.80 14.45 3.75
CA ARG A 147 -11.25 13.63 2.66
C ARG A 147 -10.90 12.21 3.11
N LEU A 148 -10.54 12.05 4.38
CA LEU A 148 -10.28 10.73 4.97
C LEU A 148 -11.58 10.03 5.38
N MET A 149 -12.59 10.80 5.80
CA MET A 149 -13.87 10.26 6.29
C MET A 149 -14.87 9.92 5.19
N MET A 150 -14.73 10.49 3.99
CA MET A 150 -15.70 10.34 2.91
C MET A 150 -15.03 9.96 1.58
N GLY A 151 -15.67 9.04 0.85
CA GLY A 151 -15.34 8.73 -0.54
C GLY A 151 -14.26 7.66 -0.76
N GLU A 152 -13.96 7.43 -2.04
CA GLU A 152 -13.03 6.39 -2.52
C GLU A 152 -11.63 6.54 -1.92
N ALA A 153 -11.13 7.77 -1.78
CA ALA A 153 -9.78 8.04 -1.27
C ALA A 153 -9.60 7.60 0.19
N GLY A 154 -10.57 7.90 1.06
CA GLY A 154 -10.57 7.48 2.47
C GLY A 154 -10.66 5.95 2.61
N TYR A 155 -11.48 5.29 1.79
CA TYR A 155 -11.54 3.83 1.73
C TYR A 155 -10.20 3.21 1.32
N CYS A 156 -9.58 3.72 0.25
CA CYS A 156 -8.27 3.23 -0.22
C CYS A 156 -7.18 3.44 0.83
N PHE A 157 -7.17 4.61 1.48
CA PHE A 157 -6.22 4.92 2.55
C PHE A 157 -6.40 3.99 3.75
N THR A 158 -7.64 3.74 4.18
CA THR A 158 -7.94 2.83 5.28
C THR A 158 -7.45 1.42 4.98
N ASN A 159 -7.67 0.92 3.75
CA ASN A 159 -7.15 -0.38 3.33
C ASN A 159 -5.61 -0.44 3.28
N LEU A 160 -4.94 0.67 2.94
CA LEU A 160 -3.48 0.75 3.05
C LEU A 160 -3.03 0.63 4.51
N CYS A 161 -3.70 1.32 5.45
CA CYS A 161 -3.41 1.18 6.88
C CYS A 161 -3.62 -0.26 7.38
N CYS A 162 -4.71 -0.90 6.95
CA CYS A 162 -4.96 -2.33 7.24
C CYS A 162 -3.86 -3.22 6.64
N THR A 163 -3.44 -2.96 5.41
CA THR A 163 -2.37 -3.69 4.72
C THR A 163 -1.06 -3.62 5.48
N VAL A 164 -0.66 -2.42 5.92
CA VAL A 164 0.57 -2.20 6.70
C VAL A 164 0.50 -2.95 8.03
N THR A 165 -0.63 -2.85 8.74
CA THR A 165 -0.85 -3.57 10.00
C THR A 165 -0.80 -5.09 9.81
N PHE A 166 -1.34 -5.60 8.70
CA PHE A 166 -1.29 -7.01 8.35
C PHE A 166 0.15 -7.47 8.11
N ILE A 167 0.95 -6.72 7.34
CA ILE A 167 2.36 -7.05 7.05
C ILE A 167 3.20 -7.08 8.33
N GLU A 168 2.95 -6.17 9.28
CA GLU A 168 3.62 -6.18 10.59
C GLU A 168 3.38 -7.49 11.34
N LYS A 169 2.13 -7.94 11.35
CA LYS A 169 1.68 -9.10 12.14
C LYS A 169 1.69 -10.43 11.38
N LEU A 170 2.08 -10.42 10.11
CA LEU A 170 2.04 -11.59 9.23
C LEU A 170 2.83 -12.77 9.83
N ASN A 171 2.17 -13.90 9.98
CA ASN A 171 2.77 -15.12 10.54
C ASN A 171 2.48 -16.33 9.63
N ALA A 172 2.90 -17.52 10.07
CA ALA A 172 2.68 -18.77 9.33
C ALA A 172 1.19 -19.02 9.03
N GLU A 173 0.34 -18.84 10.04
CA GLU A 173 -1.11 -19.02 9.95
C GLU A 173 -1.76 -18.08 8.92
N SER A 174 -1.27 -16.84 8.84
CA SER A 174 -1.74 -15.84 7.87
C SER A 174 -1.57 -16.30 6.41
N LEU A 175 -0.61 -17.19 6.14
CA LEU A 175 -0.32 -17.73 4.80
C LEU A 175 -0.74 -19.20 4.65
N ASN A 176 -1.43 -19.79 5.64
CA ASN A 176 -1.74 -21.22 5.71
C ASN A 176 -0.49 -22.12 5.63
N LEU A 177 0.61 -21.72 6.26
CA LEU A 177 1.85 -22.50 6.37
C LEU A 177 2.03 -23.03 7.79
N THR A 178 2.85 -24.08 7.95
CA THR A 178 3.34 -24.46 9.29
C THR A 178 4.42 -23.49 9.77
N TYR A 179 4.65 -23.47 11.09
CA TYR A 179 5.72 -22.65 11.67
C TYR A 179 7.10 -23.01 11.10
N GLU A 180 7.35 -24.30 10.88
CA GLU A 180 8.62 -24.80 10.33
C GLU A 180 8.80 -24.35 8.87
N GLU A 181 7.75 -24.39 8.06
CA GLU A 181 7.83 -23.94 6.67
C GLU A 181 8.07 -22.43 6.57
N PHE A 182 7.36 -21.66 7.40
CA PHE A 182 7.54 -20.22 7.48
C PHE A 182 8.97 -19.85 7.91
N ASP A 183 9.50 -20.51 8.95
CA ASP A 183 10.87 -20.30 9.43
C ASP A 183 11.92 -20.68 8.37
N GLN A 184 11.69 -21.76 7.61
CA GLN A 184 12.55 -22.13 6.48
C GLN A 184 12.59 -21.07 5.38
N TYR A 185 11.46 -20.42 5.06
CA TYR A 185 11.43 -19.31 4.11
C TYR A 185 12.14 -18.07 4.66
N MET A 186 11.89 -17.72 5.92
CA MET A 186 12.53 -16.57 6.59
C MET A 186 14.05 -16.70 6.70
N GLN A 187 14.56 -17.93 6.85
CA GLN A 187 16.00 -18.24 6.87
C GLN A 187 16.61 -18.36 5.46
N GLY A 188 15.81 -18.24 4.40
CA GLY A 188 16.26 -18.40 3.02
C GLY A 188 16.65 -19.83 2.64
N LYS A 189 16.29 -20.83 3.46
CA LYS A 189 16.57 -22.26 3.21
C LYS A 189 15.66 -22.84 2.13
N LYS A 190 14.43 -22.36 2.03
CA LYS A 190 13.56 -22.55 0.87
C LYS A 190 13.69 -21.31 -0.02
N GLY A 191 14.05 -21.52 -1.30
CA GLY A 191 13.97 -20.47 -2.32
C GLY A 191 12.52 -19.98 -2.48
N ARG A 192 12.28 -18.97 -3.34
CA ARG A 192 10.92 -18.49 -3.64
C ARG A 192 9.96 -19.67 -3.77
N ALA A 193 8.85 -19.65 -3.04
CA ALA A 193 7.89 -20.75 -3.02
C ALA A 193 7.58 -21.12 -4.47
N ARG A 194 8.02 -22.31 -4.88
CA ARG A 194 7.82 -22.77 -6.26
C ARG A 194 6.31 -22.95 -6.42
N ARG A 195 5.76 -22.40 -7.51
CA ARG A 195 4.45 -22.78 -8.03
C ARG A 195 4.39 -24.30 -8.01
N ILE A 196 3.53 -24.87 -7.16
CA ILE A 196 3.17 -26.27 -7.28
C ILE A 196 2.29 -26.32 -8.54
N PRO A 197 2.70 -27.09 -9.58
CA PRO A 197 1.96 -27.17 -10.84
C PRO A 197 0.56 -27.75 -10.64
#